data_AF-A0A9Q0TKL3-F1
#
_entry.id   AF-A0A9Q0TKL3-F1
#
_cell.length_a   1.000
_cell.length_b   1.000
_cell.length_c   1.000
_cell.angle_alpha   90.00
_cell.angle_beta   90.00
_cell.angle_gamma   90.00
#
_symmetry.space_group_name_H-M   'P 1'
#
loop_
_entity.id
_entity.type
_entity.pdbx_description
1 polymer ?
#
loop_
_entity_poly.entity_id
_entity_poly.type
_entity_poly.pdbx_seq_one_letter_code
_entity_poly.pdbx_strand_id
1 'polypeptide(L)'
;MTVETILPSNTFARTLKIQFCTVVVVWVSTCLRQPSQGPTFGIKGGAAGGGYSQVVPMDEFNLHLTGDNHAIAAANNLLAAAIDTRIFHESTQSDKALLNRLCPPNKEGKRSFSDIMFRHLKKLGISKTKPEELNPQEITVGRGPEEKGMVSETGFDISVASEIMAVLALTTSLADMRERLGKMVIGSSKAGDPVSADDLGVGGALTVLMKNAINPS
;
A
#
# COMPACT_ATOMS: atom_id res chain seq x y z
N MET A 1 42.95 -38.42 -15.19
CA MET A 1 43.20 -37.97 -13.80
C MET A 1 42.22 -36.86 -13.52
N THR A 2 41.11 -37.16 -12.81
CA THR A 2 40.53 -36.38 -11.69
C THR A 2 39.08 -36.80 -11.40
N VAL A 3 38.93 -37.47 -10.24
CA VAL A 3 37.81 -37.42 -9.28
C VAL A 3 36.43 -37.98 -9.69
N GLU A 4 36.39 -39.28 -9.98
CA GLU A 4 35.26 -40.16 -9.62
C GLU A 4 35.55 -40.79 -8.25
N THR A 5 35.39 -40.06 -7.15
CA THR A 5 35.28 -40.63 -5.78
C THR A 5 35.04 -39.48 -4.81
N ILE A 6 34.25 -39.73 -3.77
CA ILE A 6 33.80 -38.78 -2.74
C ILE A 6 32.51 -38.06 -3.14
N LEU A 7 31.37 -38.75 -2.99
CA LEU A 7 30.19 -38.26 -2.25
C LEU A 7 29.20 -39.45 -2.06
N PRO A 8 28.62 -39.65 -0.86
CA PRO A 8 27.84 -40.82 -0.51
C PRO A 8 26.45 -40.84 -1.18
N SER A 9 25.94 -42.05 -1.41
CA SER A 9 24.73 -42.45 -2.15
C SER A 9 23.37 -41.88 -1.69
N ASN A 10 23.34 -40.90 -0.79
CA ASN A 10 22.10 -40.29 -0.29
C ASN A 10 21.83 -38.86 -0.80
N THR A 11 22.71 -38.31 -1.63
CA THR A 11 22.52 -37.00 -2.27
C THR A 11 21.78 -37.09 -3.62
N PHE A 12 21.52 -38.31 -4.10
CA PHE A 12 20.95 -38.58 -5.43
C PHE A 12 19.49 -38.14 -5.60
N ALA A 13 18.74 -38.00 -4.51
CA ALA A 13 17.34 -37.62 -4.60
C ALA A 13 17.12 -36.09 -4.63
N ARG A 14 18.07 -35.25 -4.17
CA ARG A 14 17.80 -33.85 -3.67
C ARG A 14 17.78 -32.79 -4.75
N THR A 15 18.33 -33.15 -5.90
CA THR A 15 18.24 -32.38 -7.13
C THR A 15 17.06 -32.83 -7.99
N LEU A 16 16.43 -33.98 -7.67
CA LEU A 16 15.63 -34.73 -8.65
C LEU A 16 14.27 -34.10 -9.00
N LYS A 17 13.66 -33.24 -8.17
CA LYS A 17 12.28 -32.75 -8.45
C LYS A 17 12.20 -31.44 -9.22
N ILE A 18 13.26 -30.62 -9.23
CA ILE A 18 13.42 -29.55 -10.24
C ILE A 18 14.05 -30.16 -11.51
N GLN A 19 14.93 -31.15 -11.35
CA GLN A 19 15.55 -31.84 -12.48
C GLN A 19 14.55 -32.71 -13.27
N PHE A 20 13.46 -33.23 -12.66
CA PHE A 20 12.48 -34.07 -13.37
C PHE A 20 11.72 -33.35 -14.50
N CYS A 21 11.52 -32.02 -14.42
CA CYS A 21 10.89 -31.26 -15.50
C CYS A 21 11.89 -30.81 -16.57
N THR A 22 13.16 -30.59 -16.21
CA THR A 22 14.24 -30.28 -17.17
C THR A 22 14.72 -31.54 -17.93
N VAL A 23 14.38 -32.74 -17.46
CA VAL A 23 14.67 -34.02 -18.14
C VAL A 23 13.84 -34.20 -19.42
N VAL A 24 12.70 -33.49 -19.53
CA VAL A 24 12.03 -33.23 -20.80
C VAL A 24 12.53 -31.86 -21.24
N VAL A 25 12.98 -31.68 -22.49
CA VAL A 25 13.63 -30.43 -22.98
C VAL A 25 12.61 -29.28 -23.08
N VAL A 26 12.05 -28.86 -21.95
CA VAL A 26 10.99 -27.87 -21.80
C VAL A 26 11.38 -26.97 -20.64
N TRP A 27 11.31 -25.66 -20.87
CA TRP A 27 11.53 -24.67 -19.83
C TRP A 27 10.28 -24.56 -18.96
N VAL A 28 10.45 -24.81 -17.66
CA VAL A 28 9.37 -24.77 -16.67
C VAL A 28 9.77 -23.82 -15.53
N SER A 29 8.85 -22.95 -15.12
CA SER A 29 9.00 -22.04 -13.99
C SER A 29 7.82 -22.19 -13.03
N THR A 30 8.07 -22.06 -11.73
CA THR A 30 7.05 -22.15 -10.68
C THR A 30 6.88 -20.81 -9.98
N CYS A 31 5.64 -20.31 -9.89
CA CYS A 31 5.32 -19.10 -9.13
C CYS A 31 4.75 -19.47 -7.76
N LEU A 32 5.30 -18.91 -6.69
CA LEU A 32 4.88 -19.13 -5.30
C LEU A 32 4.58 -17.81 -4.61
N ARG A 33 3.68 -17.83 -3.62
CA ARG A 33 3.38 -16.66 -2.78
C ARG A 33 4.41 -16.54 -1.66
N GLN A 34 4.85 -15.32 -1.38
CA GLN A 34 5.66 -15.03 -0.20
C GLN A 34 4.84 -15.35 1.07
N PRO A 35 5.40 -16.09 2.04
CA PRO A 35 4.74 -16.36 3.31
C PRO A 35 4.70 -15.09 4.17
N SER A 36 3.67 -14.99 5.01
CA SER A 36 3.62 -13.94 6.04
C SER A 36 4.62 -14.25 7.15
N GLN A 37 5.31 -13.22 7.63
CA GLN A 37 6.30 -13.34 8.72
C GLN A 37 5.64 -13.60 10.09
N GLY A 38 4.36 -13.27 10.28
CA GLY A 38 3.67 -13.47 11.56
C GLY A 38 3.58 -14.94 11.98
N PRO A 39 3.00 -15.82 11.13
CA PRO A 39 2.89 -17.24 11.44
C PRO A 39 4.22 -17.97 11.66
N THR A 40 5.31 -17.55 10.99
CA THR A 40 6.61 -18.25 11.08
C THR A 40 7.23 -18.23 12.46
N PHE A 41 6.88 -17.24 13.30
CA PHE A 41 7.30 -17.16 14.70
C PHE A 41 6.37 -17.88 15.69
N GLY A 42 5.15 -18.22 15.30
CA GLY A 42 4.17 -18.88 16.18
C GLY A 42 4.08 -20.39 15.97
N ILE A 43 3.95 -20.82 14.72
CA ILE A 43 3.93 -22.23 14.30
C ILE A 43 5.06 -22.40 13.31
N LYS A 44 5.94 -23.41 13.54
CA LYS A 44 7.16 -23.67 12.75
C LYS A 44 6.98 -23.30 11.28
N GLY A 45 7.69 -22.26 10.83
CA GLY A 45 7.55 -21.66 9.51
C GLY A 45 7.47 -22.71 8.40
N GLY A 46 6.36 -22.69 7.68
CA GLY A 46 6.06 -23.65 6.61
C GLY A 46 7.02 -23.45 5.44
N ALA A 47 7.83 -24.46 5.18
CA ALA A 47 8.70 -24.54 4.03
C ALA A 47 7.91 -24.27 2.72
N ALA A 48 8.41 -23.38 1.85
CA ALA A 48 8.01 -23.38 0.44
C ALA A 48 8.48 -24.68 -0.23
N GLY A 49 7.71 -25.74 -0.01
CA GLY A 49 8.06 -27.11 -0.37
C GLY A 49 8.38 -28.00 0.84
N GLY A 50 9.06 -29.12 0.62
CA GLY A 50 9.40 -30.07 1.68
C GLY A 50 10.33 -31.18 1.22
N GLY A 51 11.26 -31.55 2.09
CA GLY A 51 12.24 -32.61 1.85
C GLY A 51 13.24 -32.24 0.74
N TYR A 52 13.01 -32.77 -0.45
CA TYR A 52 13.93 -32.73 -1.58
C TYR A 52 13.48 -31.74 -2.67
N SER A 53 12.43 -30.96 -2.39
CA SER A 53 11.78 -30.06 -3.34
C SER A 53 11.34 -28.84 -2.59
N GLN A 54 12.24 -27.89 -2.51
CA GLN A 54 12.09 -26.71 -1.70
C GLN A 54 12.70 -25.52 -2.40
N VAL A 55 12.12 -24.34 -2.18
CA VAL A 55 12.75 -23.07 -2.54
C VAL A 55 13.86 -22.80 -1.54
N VAL A 56 15.01 -22.38 -2.05
CA VAL A 56 16.18 -21.94 -1.26
C VAL A 56 16.59 -20.56 -1.75
N PRO A 57 17.10 -19.67 -0.86
CA PRO A 57 17.32 -19.86 0.57
C PRO A 57 16.04 -19.71 1.43
N MET A 58 15.84 -20.64 2.38
CA MET A 58 14.62 -20.69 3.22
C MET A 58 14.52 -19.60 4.27
N ASP A 59 15.65 -19.20 4.86
CA ASP A 59 15.66 -18.22 5.95
C ASP A 59 15.21 -16.86 5.44
N GLU A 60 15.71 -16.45 4.28
CA GLU A 60 15.29 -15.22 3.61
C GLU A 60 13.83 -15.30 3.15
N PHE A 61 13.42 -16.44 2.57
CA PHE A 61 12.05 -16.64 2.08
C PHE A 61 10.98 -16.57 3.18
N ASN A 62 11.28 -17.06 4.39
CA ASN A 62 10.36 -17.06 5.52
C ASN A 62 10.40 -15.77 6.37
N LEU A 63 11.41 -14.92 6.16
CA LEU A 63 11.59 -13.67 6.90
C LEU A 63 11.33 -12.48 5.98
N HIS A 64 12.36 -11.70 5.68
CA HIS A 64 12.23 -10.41 5.05
C HIS A 64 12.22 -10.48 3.52
N LEU A 65 12.80 -11.53 2.93
CA LEU A 65 13.05 -11.65 1.50
C LEU A 65 13.57 -10.31 0.93
N THR A 66 12.83 -9.72 0.00
CA THR A 66 13.08 -8.45 -0.68
C THR A 66 12.44 -7.24 0.01
N GLY A 67 11.67 -7.47 1.08
CA GLY A 67 11.01 -6.43 1.87
C GLY A 67 9.61 -6.05 1.38
N ASP A 68 8.99 -6.83 0.50
CA ASP A 68 7.67 -6.50 -0.07
C ASP A 68 6.58 -6.35 0.99
N ASN A 69 6.55 -7.27 1.98
CA ASN A 69 5.65 -7.18 3.13
C ASN A 69 5.88 -5.92 3.98
N HIS A 70 7.11 -5.42 4.06
CA HIS A 70 7.43 -4.18 4.78
C HIS A 70 6.95 -2.96 4.01
N ALA A 71 7.09 -2.97 2.69
CA ALA A 71 6.55 -1.91 1.82
C ALA A 71 5.01 -1.82 1.96
N ILE A 72 4.31 -2.96 1.98
CA ILE A 72 2.86 -3.02 2.19
C ILE A 72 2.49 -2.47 3.57
N ALA A 73 3.19 -2.89 4.63
CA ALA A 73 2.94 -2.42 5.99
C ALA A 73 3.15 -0.89 6.11
N ALA A 74 4.24 -0.38 5.52
CA ALA A 74 4.54 1.05 5.50
C ALA A 74 3.46 1.84 4.74
N ALA A 75 3.01 1.34 3.60
CA ALA A 75 1.93 1.95 2.81
C ALA A 75 0.60 1.96 3.58
N ASN A 76 0.25 0.85 4.24
CA ASN A 76 -0.98 0.73 5.04
C ASN A 76 -0.95 1.71 6.23
N ASN A 77 0.18 1.81 6.93
CA ASN A 77 0.33 2.72 8.06
C ASN A 77 0.38 4.19 7.64
N LEU A 78 0.95 4.49 6.46
CA LEU A 78 0.90 5.84 5.89
C LEU A 78 -0.55 6.26 5.60
N LEU A 79 -1.36 5.35 5.06
CA LEU A 79 -2.77 5.59 4.79
C LEU A 79 -3.55 5.87 6.08
N ALA A 80 -3.36 5.03 7.11
CA ALA A 80 -3.97 5.23 8.42
C ALA A 80 -3.55 6.58 9.04
N ALA A 81 -2.25 6.89 9.05
CA ALA A 81 -1.75 8.16 9.57
C ALA A 81 -2.31 9.37 8.81
N ALA A 82 -2.51 9.26 7.50
CA ALA A 82 -3.11 10.33 6.70
C ALA A 82 -4.60 10.55 7.04
N ILE A 83 -5.34 9.47 7.30
CA ILE A 83 -6.73 9.53 7.77
C ILE A 83 -6.80 10.25 9.12
N ASP A 84 -5.99 9.82 10.08
CA ASP A 84 -5.99 10.41 11.43
C ASP A 84 -5.56 11.87 11.41
N THR A 85 -4.54 12.19 10.62
CA THR A 85 -4.09 13.57 10.42
C THR A 85 -5.21 14.41 9.83
N ARG A 86 -5.94 13.90 8.83
CA ARG A 86 -7.05 14.62 8.22
C ARG A 86 -8.16 14.91 9.23
N ILE A 87 -8.59 13.89 9.99
CA ILE A 87 -9.61 14.02 11.03
C ILE A 87 -9.16 15.01 12.11
N PHE A 88 -7.90 14.93 12.55
CA PHE A 88 -7.34 15.84 13.55
C PHE A 88 -7.32 17.29 13.07
N HIS A 89 -6.90 17.54 11.84
CA HIS A 89 -6.82 18.89 11.30
C HIS A 89 -8.20 19.51 11.03
N GLU A 90 -9.18 18.71 10.60
CA GLU A 90 -10.56 19.17 10.40
C GLU A 90 -11.29 19.45 11.72
N SER A 91 -10.98 18.72 12.79
CA SER A 91 -11.64 18.89 14.10
C SER A 91 -11.03 20.01 14.96
N THR A 92 -9.73 20.28 14.85
CA THR A 92 -9.02 21.19 15.76
C THR A 92 -8.78 22.59 15.22
N GLN A 93 -8.79 22.79 13.90
CA GLN A 93 -8.36 24.05 13.28
C GLN A 93 -9.52 24.83 12.67
N SER A 94 -9.45 26.16 12.78
CA SER A 94 -10.40 27.03 12.10
C SER A 94 -10.14 27.04 10.59
N ASP A 95 -11.22 27.09 9.79
CA ASP A 95 -11.15 26.97 8.32
C ASP A 95 -10.19 27.99 7.68
N LYS A 96 -10.11 29.21 8.24
CA LYS A 96 -9.19 30.25 7.78
C LYS A 96 -7.72 29.87 8.00
N ALA A 97 -7.40 29.23 9.12
CA ALA A 97 -6.06 28.76 9.41
C ALA A 97 -5.68 27.58 8.51
N LEU A 98 -6.64 26.68 8.24
CA LEU A 98 -6.45 25.53 7.36
C LEU A 98 -6.24 25.97 5.90
N LEU A 99 -7.05 26.91 5.40
CA LEU A 99 -6.92 27.48 4.06
C LEU A 99 -5.57 28.19 3.86
N ASN A 100 -5.10 28.93 4.86
CA ASN A 100 -3.80 29.61 4.79
C ASN A 100 -2.61 28.64 4.75
N ARG A 101 -2.74 27.44 5.33
CA ARG A 101 -1.70 26.40 5.30
C ARG A 101 -1.74 25.56 4.02
N LEU A 102 -2.92 25.20 3.55
CA LEU A 102 -3.11 24.42 2.31
C LEU A 102 -2.74 25.22 1.07
N CYS A 103 -3.11 26.51 1.04
CA CYS A 103 -2.80 27.42 -0.05
C CYS A 103 -2.01 28.62 0.48
N PRO A 104 -0.70 28.47 0.74
CA PRO A 104 0.13 29.58 1.15
C PRO A 104 0.17 30.64 0.05
N PRO A 105 0.13 31.93 0.39
CA PRO A 105 0.28 32.99 -0.61
C PRO A 105 1.69 32.92 -1.21
N ASN A 106 1.78 32.93 -2.55
CA ASN A 106 3.06 33.11 -3.23
C ASN A 106 3.62 34.51 -2.93
N LYS A 107 4.87 34.79 -3.33
CA LYS A 107 5.48 36.14 -3.21
C LYS A 107 4.65 37.25 -3.88
N GLU A 108 3.77 36.89 -4.82
CA GLU A 108 2.83 37.76 -5.52
C GLU A 108 1.41 37.80 -4.88
N GLY A 109 1.21 37.19 -3.71
CA GLY A 109 -0.09 37.14 -3.02
C GLY A 109 -1.11 36.16 -3.61
N LYS A 110 -0.91 35.65 -4.83
CA LYS A 110 -1.80 34.69 -5.50
C LYS A 110 -1.76 33.32 -4.81
N ARG A 111 -2.94 32.74 -4.60
CA ARG A 111 -3.12 31.36 -4.11
C ARG A 111 -3.56 30.43 -5.24
N SER A 112 -3.01 29.23 -5.30
CA SER A 112 -3.40 28.19 -6.27
C SER A 112 -3.79 26.91 -5.54
N PHE A 113 -4.79 26.20 -6.05
CA PHE A 113 -5.14 24.86 -5.59
C PHE A 113 -4.15 23.82 -6.12
N SER A 114 -3.94 22.74 -5.36
CA SER A 114 -3.24 21.56 -5.87
C SER A 114 -4.18 20.73 -6.76
N ASP A 115 -3.62 19.86 -7.60
CA ASP A 115 -4.41 18.97 -8.48
C ASP A 115 -5.39 18.07 -7.71
N ILE A 116 -5.04 17.72 -6.47
CA ILE A 116 -5.91 16.95 -5.56
C ILE A 116 -7.11 17.81 -5.15
N MET A 117 -6.89 19.08 -4.79
CA MET A 117 -7.97 20.00 -4.43
C MET A 117 -8.93 20.26 -5.60
N PHE A 118 -8.43 20.33 -6.84
CA PHE A 118 -9.30 20.44 -8.02
C PHE A 118 -10.21 19.22 -8.22
N ARG A 119 -9.71 18.00 -7.97
CA ARG A 119 -10.53 16.79 -8.01
C ARG A 119 -11.64 16.82 -6.95
N HIS A 120 -11.33 17.32 -5.75
CA HIS A 120 -12.32 17.50 -4.68
C HIS A 120 -13.38 18.55 -5.03
N LEU A 121 -12.97 19.71 -5.51
CA LEU A 121 -13.88 20.79 -5.90
C LEU A 121 -14.85 20.30 -6.98
N LYS A 122 -14.35 19.55 -7.97
CA LYS A 122 -15.17 18.91 -9.00
C LYS A 122 -16.19 17.92 -8.41
N LYS A 123 -15.80 17.12 -7.41
CA LYS A 123 -16.68 16.17 -6.70
C LYS A 123 -17.77 16.89 -5.89
N LEU A 124 -17.46 18.06 -5.34
CA LEU A 124 -18.40 18.93 -4.62
C LEU A 124 -19.26 19.81 -5.55
N GLY A 125 -19.08 19.71 -6.88
CA GLY A 125 -19.80 20.54 -7.86
C GLY A 125 -19.35 22.00 -7.90
N ILE A 126 -18.20 22.34 -7.33
CA ILE A 126 -17.66 23.70 -7.28
C ILE A 126 -16.74 23.90 -8.49
N SER A 127 -17.13 24.77 -9.42
CA SER A 127 -16.36 25.09 -10.65
C SER A 127 -15.33 26.21 -10.47
N LYS A 128 -15.11 26.67 -9.23
CA LYS A 128 -14.25 27.82 -8.93
C LYS A 128 -12.78 27.43 -8.96
N THR A 129 -11.98 28.20 -9.71
CA THR A 129 -10.56 27.90 -9.93
C THR A 129 -9.61 28.61 -8.97
N LYS A 130 -10.07 29.66 -8.25
CA LYS A 130 -9.24 30.44 -7.32
C LYS A 130 -9.72 30.30 -5.88
N PRO A 131 -8.80 30.15 -4.90
CA PRO A 131 -9.14 30.06 -3.48
C PRO A 131 -9.86 31.28 -2.92
N GLU A 132 -9.67 32.44 -3.53
CA GLU A 132 -10.22 33.74 -3.10
C GLU A 132 -11.69 33.91 -3.50
N GLU A 133 -12.17 33.10 -4.45
CA GLU A 133 -13.55 33.14 -4.97
C GLU A 133 -14.48 32.20 -4.18
N LEU A 134 -13.94 31.40 -3.25
CA LEU A 134 -14.73 30.51 -2.40
C LEU A 134 -15.56 31.31 -1.39
N ASN A 135 -16.85 30.99 -1.29
CA ASN A 135 -17.76 31.60 -0.32
C ASN A 135 -17.45 31.03 1.08
N PRO A 136 -17.70 31.77 2.18
CA PRO A 136 -17.48 31.27 3.54
C PRO A 136 -18.16 29.92 3.82
N GLN A 137 -19.32 29.66 3.20
CA GLN A 137 -20.05 28.40 3.32
C GLN A 137 -19.41 27.23 2.54
N GLU A 138 -18.67 27.50 1.47
CA GLU A 138 -17.88 26.51 0.71
C GLU A 138 -16.52 26.25 1.40
N ILE A 139 -16.13 27.12 2.33
CA ILE A 139 -14.90 27.05 3.14
C ILE A 139 -15.16 26.33 4.48
N THR A 140 -16.42 26.28 4.96
CA THR A 140 -16.75 25.69 6.27
C THR A 140 -16.83 24.18 6.22
N VAL A 141 -15.95 23.51 6.96
CA VAL A 141 -16.08 22.10 7.35
C VAL A 141 -16.54 22.04 8.82
N GLY A 142 -17.24 20.97 9.22
CA GLY A 142 -17.61 20.77 10.64
C GLY A 142 -18.93 21.41 11.11
N ARG A 143 -20.01 21.35 10.31
CA ARG A 143 -21.36 21.80 10.73
C ARG A 143 -22.15 20.78 11.57
N GLY A 144 -21.49 19.74 12.09
CA GLY A 144 -22.15 18.67 12.85
C GLY A 144 -22.12 18.95 14.36
N PRO A 145 -23.23 18.78 15.09
CA PRO A 145 -23.25 18.92 16.55
C PRO A 145 -22.44 17.84 17.32
N GLU A 146 -21.78 16.91 16.62
CA GLU A 146 -21.11 15.72 17.19
C GLU A 146 -19.60 15.89 17.49
N GLU A 147 -19.01 17.07 17.29
CA GLU A 147 -17.54 17.23 17.31
C GLU A 147 -16.93 17.65 18.67
N LYS A 148 -17.23 16.91 19.74
CA LYS A 148 -16.39 16.91 20.95
C LYS A 148 -16.25 15.49 21.53
N GLY A 149 -15.03 14.95 21.51
CA GLY A 149 -14.70 13.71 22.24
C GLY A 149 -14.75 12.42 21.40
N MET A 150 -14.52 12.47 20.09
CA MET A 150 -14.48 11.27 19.26
C MET A 150 -13.23 10.42 19.59
N VAL A 151 -13.46 9.25 20.15
CA VAL A 151 -12.51 8.13 20.18
C VAL A 151 -12.91 7.22 19.02
N SER A 152 -12.02 7.02 18.04
CA SER A 152 -12.23 6.01 17.01
C SER A 152 -11.77 4.65 17.53
N GLU A 153 -12.58 3.62 17.35
CA GLU A 153 -12.13 2.25 17.56
C GLU A 153 -11.38 1.80 16.31
N THR A 154 -10.07 1.57 16.44
CA THR A 154 -9.21 1.09 15.36
C THR A 154 -8.77 -0.34 15.62
N GLY A 155 -8.74 -1.17 14.58
CA GLY A 155 -8.20 -2.54 14.61
C GLY A 155 -6.96 -2.67 13.72
N PHE A 156 -6.12 -3.66 14.00
CA PHE A 156 -4.99 -4.03 13.16
C PHE A 156 -5.25 -5.39 12.53
N ASP A 157 -5.15 -5.44 11.21
CA ASP A 157 -5.09 -6.68 10.44
C ASP A 157 -3.65 -7.02 10.05
N ILE A 158 -3.41 -8.30 9.73
CA ILE A 158 -2.12 -8.73 9.19
C ILE A 158 -1.87 -8.07 7.82
N SER A 159 -0.62 -7.66 7.53
CA SER A 159 -0.29 -6.92 6.30
C SER A 159 -0.72 -7.63 5.01
N VAL A 160 -0.71 -8.96 5.00
CA VAL A 160 -1.14 -9.77 3.84
C VAL A 160 -2.65 -9.75 3.59
N ALA A 161 -3.46 -9.33 4.56
CA ALA A 161 -4.90 -9.13 4.41
C ALA A 161 -5.26 -7.73 3.89
N SER A 162 -4.29 -6.81 3.80
CA SER A 162 -4.51 -5.45 3.31
C SER A 162 -4.98 -5.45 1.85
N GLU A 163 -5.90 -4.56 1.51
CA GLU A 163 -6.29 -4.29 0.12
C GLU A 163 -5.08 -3.92 -0.75
N ILE A 164 -4.04 -3.30 -0.15
CA ILE A 164 -2.78 -2.98 -0.83
C ILE A 164 -2.09 -4.26 -1.33
N MET A 165 -2.17 -5.38 -0.60
CA MET A 165 -1.64 -6.67 -1.05
C MET A 165 -2.44 -7.23 -2.23
N ALA A 166 -3.76 -7.06 -2.22
CA ALA A 166 -4.62 -7.46 -3.35
C ALA A 166 -4.31 -6.61 -4.61
N VAL A 167 -4.08 -5.31 -4.43
CA VAL A 167 -3.66 -4.42 -5.54
C VAL A 167 -2.30 -4.84 -6.08
N LEU A 168 -1.34 -5.17 -5.22
CA LEU A 168 -0.02 -5.64 -5.63
C LEU A 168 -0.12 -6.95 -6.44
N ALA A 169 -0.96 -7.90 -6.01
CA ALA A 169 -1.14 -9.18 -6.68
C ALA A 169 -1.84 -9.09 -8.05
N LEU A 170 -2.64 -8.04 -8.27
CA LEU A 170 -3.47 -7.87 -9.48
C LEU A 170 -2.95 -6.81 -10.44
N THR A 171 -1.92 -6.06 -10.05
CA THR A 171 -1.41 -4.98 -10.90
C THR A 171 -0.55 -5.50 -12.04
N THR A 172 -0.63 -4.81 -13.18
CA THR A 172 0.11 -5.13 -14.40
C THR A 172 1.25 -4.14 -14.67
N SER A 173 1.22 -2.96 -14.06
CA SER A 173 2.22 -1.90 -14.26
C SER A 173 2.18 -0.88 -13.12
N LEU A 174 3.23 -0.08 -12.98
CA LEU A 174 3.28 0.97 -11.96
C LEU A 174 2.15 2.01 -12.12
N ALA A 175 1.74 2.29 -13.36
CA ALA A 175 0.64 3.20 -13.65
C ALA A 175 -0.72 2.61 -13.24
N ASP A 176 -0.95 1.33 -13.54
CA ASP A 176 -2.15 0.59 -13.12
C ASP A 176 -2.21 0.47 -11.58
N MET A 177 -1.08 0.22 -10.93
CA MET A 177 -1.00 0.19 -9.47
C MET A 177 -1.38 1.54 -8.86
N ARG A 178 -0.84 2.64 -9.41
CA ARG A 178 -1.15 4.01 -8.96
C ARG A 178 -2.65 4.31 -9.05
N GLU A 179 -3.28 3.89 -10.14
CA GLU A 179 -4.71 4.10 -10.36
C GLU A 179 -5.54 3.29 -9.35
N ARG A 180 -5.21 2.01 -9.15
CA ARG A 180 -5.90 1.13 -8.19
C ARG A 180 -5.74 1.60 -6.76
N LEU A 181 -4.51 1.92 -6.34
CA LEU A 181 -4.22 2.49 -5.02
C LEU A 181 -4.98 3.80 -4.82
N GLY A 182 -5.10 4.64 -5.84
CA GLY A 182 -5.86 5.89 -5.77
C GLY A 182 -7.36 5.68 -5.59
N LYS A 183 -7.93 4.64 -6.22
CA LYS A 183 -9.36 4.30 -6.18
C LYS A 183 -9.79 3.57 -4.91
N MET A 184 -8.86 3.11 -4.07
CA MET A 184 -9.17 2.44 -2.81
C MET A 184 -10.09 3.32 -1.97
N VAL A 185 -11.22 2.77 -1.53
CA VAL A 185 -12.20 3.46 -0.68
C VAL A 185 -11.81 3.21 0.77
N ILE A 186 -11.53 4.29 1.48
CA ILE A 186 -10.97 4.24 2.84
C ILE A 186 -12.00 4.57 3.93
N GLY A 187 -13.15 5.08 3.53
CA GLY A 187 -14.22 5.48 4.43
C GLY A 187 -15.30 6.25 3.71
N SER A 188 -16.27 6.74 4.47
CA SER A 188 -17.36 7.57 3.98
C SER A 188 -17.28 8.97 4.58
N SER A 189 -17.65 9.98 3.80
CA SER A 189 -17.75 11.36 4.26
C SER A 189 -18.95 11.52 5.20
N LYS A 190 -19.04 12.68 5.87
CA LYS A 190 -20.22 13.04 6.69
C LYS A 190 -21.54 13.06 5.87
N ALA A 191 -21.45 13.23 4.55
CA ALA A 191 -22.59 13.19 3.64
C ALA A 191 -22.91 11.76 3.14
N GLY A 192 -22.11 10.76 3.51
CA GLY A 192 -22.24 9.37 3.06
C GLY A 192 -21.49 9.07 1.76
N ASP A 193 -20.81 10.04 1.15
CA ASP A 193 -20.07 9.82 -0.09
C ASP A 193 -18.79 9.01 0.16
N PRO A 194 -18.43 8.06 -0.73
CA PRO A 194 -17.20 7.29 -0.59
C PRO A 194 -15.97 8.21 -0.72
N VAL A 195 -15.05 8.10 0.24
CA VAL A 195 -13.76 8.80 0.24
C VAL A 195 -12.69 7.84 -0.24
N SER A 196 -11.94 8.26 -1.25
CA SER A 196 -10.85 7.48 -1.83
C SER A 196 -9.48 7.87 -1.29
N ALA A 197 -8.46 7.02 -1.45
CA ALA A 197 -7.08 7.35 -1.10
C ALA A 197 -6.52 8.53 -1.92
N ASP A 198 -7.00 8.71 -3.15
CA ASP A 198 -6.70 9.92 -3.93
C ASP A 198 -7.37 11.17 -3.40
N ASP A 199 -8.51 11.03 -2.72
CA ASP A 199 -9.13 12.14 -2.03
C ASP A 199 -8.30 12.58 -0.79
N LEU A 200 -7.51 11.68 -0.22
CA LEU A 200 -6.50 12.06 0.79
C LEU A 200 -5.19 12.58 0.18
N GLY A 201 -5.01 12.47 -1.14
CA GLY A 201 -3.77 12.86 -1.81
C GLY A 201 -2.60 11.91 -1.57
N VAL A 202 -2.82 10.73 -0.99
CA VAL A 202 -1.75 9.79 -0.64
C VAL A 202 -1.45 8.75 -1.73
N GLY A 203 -2.30 8.61 -2.75
CA GLY A 203 -2.11 7.59 -3.79
C GLY A 203 -0.73 7.62 -4.48
N GLY A 204 -0.15 8.82 -4.66
CA GLY A 204 1.21 8.98 -5.19
C GLY A 204 2.28 8.48 -4.20
N ALA A 205 2.16 8.84 -2.93
CA ALA A 205 3.09 8.41 -1.88
C ALA A 205 3.04 6.89 -1.67
N LEU A 206 1.85 6.28 -1.69
CA LEU A 206 1.68 4.84 -1.65
C LEU A 206 2.39 4.14 -2.82
N THR A 207 2.26 4.69 -4.02
CA THR A 207 2.91 4.13 -5.22
C THR A 207 4.44 4.19 -5.12
N VAL A 208 4.99 5.27 -4.55
CA VAL A 208 6.44 5.41 -4.37
C VAL A 208 6.97 4.35 -3.39
N LEU A 209 6.25 4.10 -2.29
CA LEU A 209 6.60 3.05 -1.33
C LEU A 209 6.57 1.65 -1.96
N MET A 210 5.62 1.43 -2.87
CA MET A 210 5.41 0.15 -3.55
C MET A 210 6.23 -0.02 -4.84
N LYS A 211 7.03 0.99 -5.24
CA LYS A 211 7.73 1.01 -6.53
C LYS A 211 8.65 -0.19 -6.74
N ASN A 212 9.33 -0.63 -5.69
CA ASN A 212 10.25 -1.77 -5.78
C ASN A 212 9.52 -3.10 -5.60
N ALA A 213 8.44 -3.11 -4.80
CA ALA A 213 7.66 -4.30 -4.48
C ALA A 213 6.85 -4.86 -5.66
N ILE A 214 6.62 -4.06 -6.72
CA ILE A 214 5.98 -4.55 -7.96
C ILE A 214 6.84 -5.55 -8.73
N ASN A 215 8.16 -5.56 -8.51
CA ASN A 215 9.05 -6.43 -9.25
C ASN A 215 9.00 -7.84 -8.67
N PRO A 216 8.78 -8.88 -9.49
CA PRO A 216 8.80 -10.26 -9.00
C PRO A 216 10.20 -10.59 -8.49
N SER A 217 10.24 -11.27 -7.34
CA SER A 217 11.46 -11.76 -6.68
C SER A 217 11.80 -13.19 -7.10
#